data_AF-A0A952K5T8-F1
#
_entry.id   AF-A0A952K5T8-F1
#
_cell.length_a   1.000
_cell.length_b   1.000
_cell.length_c   1.000
_cell.angle_alpha   90.00
_cell.angle_beta   90.00
_cell.angle_gamma   90.00
#
_symmetry.space_group_name_H-M   'P 1'
#
loop_
_entity.id
_entity.type
_entity.pdbx_description
1 polymer ?
#
loop_
_entity_poly.entity_id
_entity_poly.type
_entity_poly.pdbx_seq_one_letter_code
_entity_poly.pdbx_strand_id
1 'polypeptide(L)'
;LVGGLIAREIPGVREFVTRVLDFASHGPLVLVVFITVINGVAEELYFRGALYTALGKAYPAMVSTVIYVVTILATGNPMLAFAGVIVGAVCAWERRATGGVLAPMLTHFFWGLVMVLALPPIFGV
;
A
#
# COMPACT_ATOMS: atom_id res chain seq x y z
N LEU A 1 -1.46 13.15 3.44
CA LEU A 1 -1.26 14.43 2.73
C LEU A 1 -0.20 15.31 3.38
N VAL A 2 -0.34 15.72 4.65
CA VAL A 2 0.68 16.53 5.37
C VAL A 2 2.07 15.89 5.30
N GLY A 3 2.20 14.59 5.57
CA GLY A 3 3.47 13.89 5.42
C GLY A 3 4.04 13.93 4.00
N GLY A 4 3.19 13.99 2.96
CA GLY A 4 3.62 14.16 1.57
C GLY A 4 4.18 15.55 1.30
N LEU A 5 3.57 16.60 1.85
CA LEU A 5 4.11 17.96 1.78
C LEU A 5 5.48 18.06 2.45
N ILE A 6 5.67 17.40 3.60
CA ILE A 6 6.97 17.36 4.30
C ILE A 6 7.99 16.55 3.48
N ALA A 7 7.60 15.36 3.00
CA ALA A 7 8.47 14.48 2.23
C ALA A 7 8.95 15.09 0.91
N ARG A 8 8.13 15.94 0.28
CA ARG A 8 8.49 16.73 -0.91
C ARG A 8 9.70 17.63 -0.67
N GLU A 9 9.88 18.16 0.54
CA GLU A 9 11.00 19.08 0.85
C GLU A 9 12.33 18.37 1.10
N ILE A 10 12.34 17.02 1.17
CA ILE A 10 13.54 16.22 1.43
C ILE A 10 14.03 15.61 0.10
N PRO A 11 15.16 16.05 -0.48
CA PRO A 11 15.54 15.71 -1.86
C PRO A 11 15.57 14.20 -2.15
N GLY A 12 16.22 13.40 -1.31
CA GLY A 12 16.30 11.95 -1.50
C GLY A 12 14.95 11.23 -1.35
N VAL A 13 14.11 11.68 -0.41
CA VAL A 13 12.77 11.10 -0.20
C VAL A 13 11.86 11.46 -1.37
N ARG A 14 11.89 12.73 -1.81
CA ARG A 14 11.12 13.21 -2.95
C ARG A 14 11.39 12.38 -4.21
N GLU A 15 12.66 12.15 -4.56
CA GLU A 15 13.04 11.37 -5.75
C GLU A 15 12.58 9.92 -5.71
N PHE A 16 12.52 9.33 -4.52
CA PHE A 16 12.00 7.99 -4.34
C PHE A 16 10.47 7.96 -4.46
N VAL A 17 9.78 8.97 -3.92
CA VAL A 17 8.32 9.08 -4.00
C VAL A 17 7.87 9.39 -5.43
N THR A 18 8.48 10.34 -6.13
CA THR A 18 8.11 10.68 -7.51
C THR A 18 8.23 9.46 -8.43
N ARG A 19 9.28 8.66 -8.30
CA ARG A 19 9.43 7.40 -9.05
C ARG A 19 8.29 6.39 -8.84
N VAL A 20 7.64 6.41 -7.67
CA VAL A 20 6.44 5.60 -7.43
C VAL A 20 5.22 6.23 -8.08
N LEU A 21 5.08 7.55 -7.96
CA LEU A 21 3.91 8.27 -8.42
C LEU A 21 3.86 8.39 -9.95
N ASP A 22 4.99 8.34 -10.65
CA ASP A 22 5.06 8.37 -12.11
C ASP A 22 4.23 7.24 -12.78
N PHE A 23 4.04 6.10 -12.09
CA PHE A 23 3.17 5.02 -12.57
C PHE A 23 1.70 5.47 -12.72
N ALA A 24 1.26 6.52 -12.02
CA ALA A 24 -0.07 7.11 -12.18
C ALA A 24 -0.31 7.65 -13.60
N SER A 25 0.78 8.00 -14.30
CA SER A 25 0.76 8.67 -15.61
C SER A 25 1.03 7.72 -16.79
N HIS A 26 1.18 6.41 -16.55
CA HIS A 26 1.51 5.41 -17.58
C HIS A 26 0.30 4.95 -18.44
N GLY A 27 -0.90 5.49 -18.21
CA GLY A 27 -2.10 5.12 -18.96
C GLY A 27 -3.32 5.98 -18.61
N PRO A 28 -4.50 5.64 -19.13
CA PRO A 28 -5.73 6.36 -18.80
C PRO A 28 -5.97 6.34 -17.28
N LEU A 29 -6.10 7.53 -16.66
CA LEU A 29 -6.21 7.67 -15.21
C LEU A 29 -7.30 6.77 -14.60
N VAL A 30 -8.46 6.68 -15.25
CA VAL A 30 -9.57 5.81 -14.80
C VAL A 30 -9.15 4.35 -14.71
N LEU A 31 -8.38 3.86 -15.68
CA LEU A 31 -7.90 2.48 -15.67
C LEU A 31 -6.85 2.26 -14.58
N VAL A 32 -5.93 3.22 -14.39
CA VAL A 32 -4.92 3.16 -13.33
C VAL A 32 -5.57 3.16 -11.95
N VAL A 33 -6.55 4.04 -11.72
CA VAL A 33 -7.35 4.05 -10.48
C VAL A 33 -8.06 2.72 -10.28
N PHE A 34 -8.75 2.21 -11.30
CA PHE A 34 -9.48 0.95 -11.21
C PHE A 34 -8.55 -0.23 -10.86
N ILE A 35 -7.42 -0.37 -11.55
CA ILE A 35 -6.44 -1.41 -11.27
C ILE A 35 -5.89 -1.26 -9.86
N THR A 36 -5.55 -0.04 -9.43
CA THR A 36 -4.97 0.22 -8.10
C THR A 36 -5.93 -0.18 -6.98
N VAL A 37 -7.21 0.20 -7.07
CA VAL A 37 -8.17 -0.13 -6.03
C VAL A 37 -8.52 -1.61 -6.00
N ILE A 38 -8.67 -2.25 -7.16
CA ILE A 38 -8.93 -3.69 -7.24
C ILE A 38 -7.72 -4.49 -6.75
N ASN A 39 -6.51 -4.04 -7.06
CA ASN A 39 -5.29 -4.64 -6.54
C ASN A 39 -5.23 -4.54 -5.01
N GLY A 40 -5.49 -3.36 -4.43
CA GLY A 40 -5.52 -3.20 -2.97
C GLY A 40 -6.56 -4.11 -2.29
N VAL A 41 -7.75 -4.26 -2.88
CA VAL A 41 -8.77 -5.19 -2.40
C VAL A 41 -8.29 -6.65 -2.48
N ALA A 42 -7.71 -7.05 -3.62
CA ALA A 42 -7.20 -8.40 -3.83
C ALA A 42 -6.05 -8.74 -2.88
N GLU A 43 -5.13 -7.78 -2.66
CA GLU A 43 -4.05 -7.92 -1.69
C GLU A 43 -4.58 -8.19 -0.29
N GLU A 44 -5.59 -7.45 0.19
CA GLU A 44 -6.12 -7.69 1.54
C GLU A 44 -6.91 -8.99 1.65
N LEU A 45 -7.64 -9.40 0.60
CA LEU A 45 -8.28 -10.72 0.56
C LEU A 45 -7.25 -11.85 0.64
N TYR A 46 -6.09 -11.70 0.01
CA TYR A 46 -5.02 -12.68 0.05
C TYR A 46 -4.23 -12.62 1.37
N PHE A 47 -3.58 -11.50 1.67
CA PHE A 47 -2.64 -11.38 2.79
C PHE A 47 -3.34 -11.35 4.15
N ARG A 48 -4.45 -10.61 4.30
CA ARG A 48 -5.20 -10.47 5.58
C ARG A 48 -6.39 -11.42 5.67
N GLY A 49 -6.82 -11.97 4.54
CA GLY A 49 -7.83 -13.02 4.47
C GLY A 49 -7.21 -14.41 4.49
N ALA A 50 -6.93 -14.97 3.32
CA ALA A 50 -6.53 -16.36 3.15
C ALA A 50 -5.24 -16.71 3.91
N LEU A 51 -4.16 -15.96 3.69
CA LEU A 51 -2.84 -16.21 4.30
C LEU A 51 -2.88 -16.02 5.83
N TYR A 52 -3.38 -14.88 6.30
CA TYR A 52 -3.51 -14.61 7.74
C TYR A 52 -4.29 -15.71 8.46
N THR A 53 -5.39 -16.18 7.86
CA THR A 53 -6.23 -17.23 8.45
C THR A 53 -5.51 -18.58 8.44
N ALA A 54 -4.82 -18.93 7.36
CA ALA A 54 -4.05 -20.16 7.24
C ALA A 54 -2.90 -20.26 8.26
N LEU A 55 -2.32 -19.12 8.66
CA LEU A 55 -1.24 -19.06 9.64
C LEU A 55 -1.68 -19.38 11.08
N GLY A 56 -2.98 -19.31 11.39
CA GLY A 56 -3.52 -19.68 12.70
C GLY A 56 -2.82 -18.95 13.87
N LYS A 57 -2.12 -19.71 14.72
CA LYS A 57 -1.41 -19.18 15.91
C LYS A 57 0.06 -18.78 15.63
N ALA A 58 0.57 -19.02 14.42
CA ALA A 58 1.98 -18.78 14.06
C ALA A 58 2.24 -17.30 13.72
N TYR A 59 1.94 -16.39 14.65
CA TYR A 59 2.14 -14.95 14.50
C TYR A 59 1.56 -14.37 13.19
N PRO A 60 0.25 -14.58 12.92
CA PRO A 60 -0.35 -14.33 11.61
C PRO A 60 -0.17 -12.89 11.12
N ALA A 61 -0.23 -11.90 12.01
CA ALA A 61 -0.03 -10.49 11.68
C ALA A 61 1.40 -10.17 11.22
N MET A 62 2.41 -10.74 11.88
CA MET A 62 3.81 -10.51 11.53
C MET A 62 4.17 -11.23 10.25
N VAL A 63 3.83 -12.51 10.16
CA VAL A 63 4.21 -13.35 9.00
C VAL A 63 3.50 -12.89 7.73
N SER A 64 2.20 -12.56 7.77
CA SER A 64 1.51 -12.03 6.59
C SER A 64 2.09 -10.69 6.12
N THR A 65 2.51 -9.83 7.05
CA THR A 65 3.14 -8.54 6.74
C THR A 65 4.54 -8.71 6.17
N VAL A 66 5.35 -9.62 6.71
CA VAL A 66 6.68 -9.92 6.17
C VAL A 66 6.58 -10.46 4.75
N ILE A 67 5.68 -11.43 4.52
CA ILE A 67 5.46 -11.97 3.17
C ILE A 67 4.98 -10.88 2.23
N TYR A 68 4.04 -10.03 2.66
CA TYR A 68 3.56 -8.87 1.90
C TYR A 68 4.70 -7.93 1.48
N VAL A 69 5.57 -7.55 2.42
CA VAL A 69 6.72 -6.67 2.15
C VAL A 69 7.70 -7.34 1.19
N VAL A 70 7.97 -8.64 1.35
CA VAL A 70 8.83 -9.41 0.42
C VAL A 70 8.25 -9.44 -0.99
N THR A 71 6.94 -9.63 -1.15
CA THR A 71 6.29 -9.56 -2.47
C THR A 71 6.40 -8.17 -3.10
N ILE A 72 6.30 -7.10 -2.31
CA ILE A 72 6.48 -5.74 -2.83
C ILE A 72 7.94 -5.46 -3.19
N LEU A 73 8.90 -5.97 -2.42
CA LEU A 73 10.33 -5.82 -2.73
C LEU A 73 10.69 -6.38 -4.12
N ALA A 74 9.95 -7.37 -4.62
CA ALA A 74 10.12 -7.90 -5.97
C ALA A 74 9.86 -6.86 -7.08
N THR A 75 9.17 -5.75 -6.78
CA THR A 75 8.99 -4.63 -7.71
C THR A 75 10.27 -3.81 -7.95
N GLY A 76 11.30 -4.01 -7.13
CA GLY A 76 12.56 -3.24 -7.19
C GLY A 76 12.44 -1.79 -6.70
N ASN A 77 11.29 -1.39 -6.15
CA ASN A 77 11.06 -0.04 -5.66
C ASN A 77 11.16 0.04 -4.13
N PRO A 78 12.24 0.62 -3.58
CA PRO A 78 12.45 0.65 -2.12
C PRO A 78 11.43 1.52 -1.39
N MET A 79 10.86 2.54 -2.03
CA MET A 79 9.85 3.41 -1.42
C MET A 79 8.50 2.70 -1.31
N LEU A 80 8.12 1.91 -2.33
CA LEU A 80 6.95 1.04 -2.22
C LEU A 80 7.12 0.00 -1.13
N ALA A 81 8.31 -0.59 -0.98
CA ALA A 81 8.56 -1.53 0.10
C ALA A 81 8.43 -0.87 1.48
N PHE A 82 8.99 0.33 1.65
CA PHE A 82 8.83 1.12 2.88
C PHE A 82 7.36 1.42 3.18
N ALA A 83 6.61 1.90 2.19
CA ALA A 83 5.16 2.12 2.33
C ALA A 83 4.42 0.82 2.68
N GLY A 84 4.81 -0.30 2.06
CA GLY A 84 4.29 -1.63 2.32
C GLY A 84 4.48 -2.11 3.74
N VAL A 85 5.59 -1.76 4.40
CA VAL A 85 5.79 -2.04 5.83
C VAL A 85 4.72 -1.33 6.66
N ILE A 86 4.49 -0.05 6.39
CA ILE A 86 3.55 0.78 7.16
C ILE A 86 2.11 0.32 6.91
N VAL A 87 1.68 0.31 5.64
CA VAL A 87 0.32 -0.10 5.26
C VAL A 87 0.08 -1.53 5.70
N GLY A 88 1.06 -2.41 5.50
CA GLY A 88 0.93 -3.81 5.86
C GLY A 88 0.77 -4.03 7.36
N ALA A 89 1.50 -3.29 8.19
CA ALA A 89 1.35 -3.34 9.64
C ALA A 89 -0.01 -2.80 10.10
N VAL A 90 -0.46 -1.67 9.55
CA VAL A 90 -1.79 -1.09 9.84
C VAL A 90 -2.89 -2.08 9.47
N CYS A 91 -2.89 -2.61 8.24
CA CYS A 91 -3.89 -3.59 7.78
C CYS A 91 -3.88 -4.87 8.62
N ALA A 92 -2.70 -5.35 9.04
CA ALA A 92 -2.60 -6.52 9.91
C ALA A 92 -3.18 -6.26 11.31
N TRP A 93 -3.00 -5.05 11.86
CA TRP A 93 -3.64 -4.65 13.11
C TRP A 93 -5.14 -4.47 12.98
N GLU A 94 -5.62 -3.86 11.90
CA GLU A 94 -7.06 -3.74 11.62
C GLU A 94 -7.72 -5.12 11.49
N ARG A 95 -7.06 -6.05 10.78
CA ARG A 95 -7.51 -7.45 10.68
C ARG A 95 -7.60 -8.12 12.04
N ARG A 96 -6.62 -7.88 12.92
CA ARG A 96 -6.58 -8.43 14.28
C ARG A 96 -7.66 -7.83 15.17
N ALA A 97 -7.90 -6.52 15.07
CA ALA A 97 -8.85 -5.79 15.89
C ALA A 97 -10.31 -6.06 15.48
N THR A 98 -10.58 -6.19 14.19
CA THR A 98 -11.96 -6.30 13.65
C THR A 98 -12.40 -7.73 13.39
N GLY A 99 -11.49 -8.69 13.34
CA GLY A 99 -11.83 -10.08 13.04
C GLY A 99 -12.17 -10.35 11.56
N GLY A 100 -12.21 -9.32 10.70
CA GLY A 100 -12.51 -9.44 9.28
C GLY A 100 -11.54 -8.67 8.39
N VAL A 101 -11.79 -8.73 7.07
CA VAL A 101 -10.94 -8.10 6.04
C VAL A 101 -11.48 -6.77 5.52
N LEU A 102 -12.68 -6.37 5.92
CA LEU A 102 -13.30 -5.14 5.42
C LEU A 102 -12.54 -3.87 5.85
N ALA A 103 -12.13 -3.79 7.12
CA ALA A 103 -11.35 -2.65 7.61
C ALA A 103 -10.02 -2.48 6.84
N PRO A 104 -9.16 -3.50 6.73
CA PRO A 104 -7.94 -3.37 5.93
C PRO A 104 -8.22 -3.12 4.44
N MET A 105 -9.28 -3.71 3.85
CA MET A 105 -9.65 -3.41 2.47
C MET A 105 -9.98 -1.92 2.27
N LEU A 106 -10.74 -1.30 3.17
CA LEU A 106 -11.07 0.12 3.07
C LEU A 106 -9.82 0.99 3.23
N THR A 107 -8.97 0.67 4.21
CA THR A 107 -7.70 1.39 4.42
C THR A 107 -6.80 1.31 3.19
N HIS A 108 -6.64 0.12 2.61
CA HIS A 108 -5.85 -0.07 1.40
C HIS A 108 -6.48 0.62 0.18
N PHE A 109 -7.81 0.52 0.03
CA PHE A 109 -8.55 1.19 -1.04
C PHE A 109 -8.29 2.70 -1.03
N PHE A 110 -8.48 3.36 0.12
CA PHE A 110 -8.25 4.80 0.24
C PHE A 110 -6.77 5.17 0.17
N TRP A 111 -5.87 4.31 0.66
CA TRP A 111 -4.43 4.48 0.46
C TRP A 111 -4.10 4.54 -1.04
N GLY A 112 -4.61 3.59 -1.84
CA GLY A 112 -4.43 3.56 -3.28
C GLY A 112 -5.00 4.80 -3.98
N LEU A 113 -6.18 5.27 -3.59
CA LEU A 113 -6.75 6.52 -4.10
C LEU A 113 -5.87 7.74 -3.76
N VAL A 114 -5.35 7.83 -2.55
CA VAL A 114 -4.43 8.90 -2.16
C VAL A 114 -3.15 8.85 -3.00
N MET A 115 -2.59 7.66 -3.21
CA MET A 115 -1.39 7.46 -4.03
C MET A 115 -1.60 7.89 -5.49
N VAL A 116 -2.76 7.63 -6.09
CA VAL A 116 -2.99 7.91 -7.52
C VAL A 116 -3.59 9.28 -7.78
N LEU A 117 -4.44 9.81 -6.88
CA LEU A 117 -5.21 11.04 -7.14
C LEU A 117 -4.69 12.26 -6.39
N ALA A 118 -4.14 12.07 -5.17
CA ALA A 118 -3.85 13.18 -4.28
C ALA A 118 -2.35 13.48 -4.13
N LEU A 119 -1.49 12.45 -4.15
CA LEU A 119 -0.05 12.63 -4.06
C LEU A 119 0.61 13.17 -5.34
N PRO A 120 0.26 12.73 -6.57
CA PRO A 120 0.93 13.23 -7.78
C PRO A 120 0.89 14.77 -7.91
N PRO A 121 -0.26 15.45 -7.70
CA PRO A 121 -0.29 16.92 -7.71
C PRO A 121 0.55 17.58 -6.61
N ILE A 122 0.70 16.95 -5.45
CA ILE A 122 1.55 17.45 -4.36
C ILE A 122 3.02 17.41 -4.78
N PHE A 123 3.44 16.34 -5.47
CA PHE A 123 4.83 16.12 -5.90
C PHE A 123 5.15 16.74 -7.28
N GLY A 124 4.13 17.22 -8.00
CA GLY A 124 4.29 17.87 -9.30
C GLY A 124 4.51 16.87 -10.45
N VAL A 125 3.95 15.67 -10.32
CA VAL A 125 4.01 14.58 -11.32
C VAL A 125 2.61 14.15 -11.76
#